data_AF-A0AAP0F1N0-F1
#
_entry.id   AF-A0AAP0F1N0-F1
#
_cell.length_a   1.000
_cell.length_b   1.000
_cell.length_c   1.000
_cell.angle_alpha   90.00
_cell.angle_beta   90.00
_cell.angle_gamma   90.00
#
_symmetry.space_group_name_H-M   'P 1'
#
loop_
_entity.id
_entity.type
_entity.pdbx_description
1 polymer ?
#
loop_
_entity_poly.entity_id
_entity_poly.type
_entity_poly.pdbx_seq_one_letter_code
_entity_poly.pdbx_strand_id
1 'polypeptide(L)'
;MTQQKIKELKQSLNSEFQLVHELCLYVLSASQRTELIRATLSTSHAFLSWIPLGYIFESPLLETLLNFFPAASYRNFFLRCLTEVAALHFGEFYDMQYVKMFTVFMIQLQLS
;
A
#
# COMPACT_ATOMS: atom_id res chain seq x y z
N MET A 1 -16.28 -13.97 13.06
CA MET A 1 -16.58 -12.58 13.51
C MET A 1 -17.80 -12.06 12.76
N THR A 2 -18.66 -11.26 13.39
CA THR A 2 -19.86 -10.68 12.73
C THR A 2 -19.49 -9.42 11.93
N GLN A 3 -20.20 -9.17 10.82
CA GLN A 3 -19.97 -8.01 9.94
C GLN A 3 -19.99 -6.66 10.69
N GLN A 4 -20.87 -6.53 11.69
CA GLN A 4 -20.99 -5.37 12.56
C GLN A 4 -19.67 -5.07 13.31
N LYS A 5 -19.07 -6.11 13.91
CA LYS A 5 -17.86 -5.97 14.74
C LYS A 5 -16.63 -5.59 13.90
N ILE A 6 -16.58 -6.06 12.64
CA ILE A 6 -15.55 -5.69 11.66
C ILE A 6 -15.67 -4.20 11.29
N LYS A 7 -16.89 -3.70 11.08
CA LYS A 7 -17.12 -2.29 10.72
C LYS A 7 -16.74 -1.34 11.86
N GLU A 8 -17.10 -1.67 13.09
CA GLU A 8 -16.74 -0.90 14.29
C GLU A 8 -15.22 -0.85 14.51
N LEU A 9 -14.53 -1.99 14.34
CA LEU A 9 -13.07 -2.06 14.41
C LEU A 9 -12.41 -1.22 13.31
N LYS A 10 -12.91 -1.25 12.06
CA LYS A 10 -12.42 -0.39 10.98
C LYS A 10 -12.56 1.09 11.31
N GLN A 11 -13.69 1.48 11.88
CA GLN A 11 -13.95 2.89 12.20
C GLN A 11 -13.06 3.41 13.34
N SER A 12 -12.85 2.59 14.38
CA SER A 12 -11.90 2.90 15.47
C SER A 12 -10.44 2.89 14.99
N LEU A 13 -10.09 1.97 14.08
CA LEU A 13 -8.76 1.95 13.48
C LEU A 13 -8.52 3.22 12.65
N ASN A 14 -9.51 3.68 11.87
CA ASN A 14 -9.36 4.82 10.97
C ASN A 14 -9.02 6.13 11.69
N SER A 15 -9.49 6.36 12.92
CA SER A 15 -9.15 7.56 13.68
C SER A 15 -7.68 7.61 14.09
N GLU A 16 -7.07 6.45 14.34
CA GLU A 16 -5.66 6.32 14.72
C GLU A 16 -4.75 5.98 13.54
N PHE A 17 -5.33 5.54 12.42
CA PHE A 17 -4.59 5.01 11.27
C PHE A 17 -3.71 6.07 10.61
N GLN A 18 -4.09 7.34 10.68
CA GLN A 18 -3.29 8.44 10.12
C GLN A 18 -1.84 8.42 10.65
N LEU A 19 -1.66 8.28 11.97
CA LEU A 19 -0.33 8.25 12.58
C LEU A 19 0.47 7.00 12.17
N VAL A 20 -0.21 5.85 12.06
CA VAL A 20 0.41 4.59 11.58
C VAL A 20 0.88 4.74 10.13
N HIS A 21 0.05 5.34 9.29
CA HIS A 21 0.35 5.58 7.88
C HIS A 21 1.52 6.55 7.71
N GLU A 22 1.51 7.69 8.41
CA GLU A 22 2.61 8.66 8.40
C GLU A 22 3.93 8.03 8.88
N LEU A 23 3.89 7.23 9.94
CA LEU A 23 5.07 6.50 10.42
C LEU A 23 5.59 5.52 9.37
N CYS A 24 4.72 4.76 8.71
CA CYS A 24 5.12 3.82 7.67
C CYS A 24 5.79 4.55 6.50
N LEU A 25 5.20 5.65 6.02
CA LEU A 25 5.77 6.48 4.95
C LEU A 25 7.12 7.09 5.35
N TYR A 26 7.23 7.57 6.59
CA TYR A 26 8.48 8.11 7.11
C TYR A 26 9.58 7.04 7.13
N VAL A 27 9.29 5.84 7.65
CA VAL A 27 10.28 4.76 7.70
C VAL A 27 10.69 4.30 6.30
N LEU A 28 9.73 4.20 5.36
CA LEU A 28 10.03 3.82 3.97
C LEU A 28 10.85 4.88 3.24
N SER A 29 10.71 6.17 3.56
CA SER A 29 11.49 7.23 2.91
C SER A 29 12.86 7.48 3.56
N ALA A 30 12.97 7.35 4.89
CA ALA A 30 14.16 7.74 5.64
C ALA A 30 15.11 6.58 6.00
N SER A 31 14.63 5.32 6.00
CA SER A 31 15.45 4.18 6.43
C SER A 31 16.22 3.55 5.28
N GLN A 32 17.45 3.12 5.56
CA GLN A 32 18.24 2.23 4.69
C GLN A 32 18.35 0.81 5.26
N ARG A 33 17.76 0.55 6.45
CA ARG A 33 17.89 -0.74 7.13
C ARG A 33 16.89 -1.74 6.55
N THR A 34 17.40 -2.74 5.84
CA THR A 34 16.59 -3.74 5.12
C THR A 34 15.54 -4.41 5.98
N GLU A 35 15.89 -4.86 7.19
CA GLU A 35 14.95 -5.53 8.10
C GLU A 35 13.80 -4.61 8.53
N LEU A 36 14.09 -3.33 8.76
CA LEU A 36 13.07 -2.35 9.15
C LEU A 36 12.13 -2.08 7.97
N ILE A 37 12.67 -1.88 6.77
CA ILE A 37 11.87 -1.70 5.54
C ILE A 37 10.97 -2.93 5.32
N ARG A 38 11.49 -4.15 5.46
CA ARG A 38 10.70 -5.38 5.29
C ARG A 38 9.57 -5.49 6.30
N ALA A 39 9.84 -5.16 7.57
CA ALA A 39 8.81 -5.11 8.60
C ALA A 39 7.74 -4.07 8.26
N THR A 40 8.14 -2.86 7.86
CA THR A 40 7.20 -1.78 7.48
C THR A 40 6.37 -2.12 6.24
N LEU A 41 6.95 -2.77 5.22
CA LEU A 41 6.21 -3.24 4.05
C LEU A 41 5.20 -4.33 4.43
N SER A 42 5.57 -5.26 5.32
CA SER A 42 4.66 -6.30 5.83
C SER A 42 3.50 -5.69 6.60
N THR A 43 3.78 -4.71 7.46
CA THR A 43 2.78 -3.94 8.21
C THR A 43 1.85 -3.18 7.26
N SER A 44 2.40 -2.49 6.26
CA SER A 44 1.62 -1.77 5.26
C SER A 44 0.68 -2.70 4.51
N HIS A 45 1.18 -3.86 4.06
CA HIS A 45 0.38 -4.88 3.38
C HIS A 45 -0.82 -5.35 4.23
N ALA A 46 -0.63 -5.58 5.53
CA ALA A 46 -1.68 -6.05 6.42
C ALA A 46 -2.86 -5.08 6.54
N PHE A 47 -2.62 -3.77 6.36
CA PHE A 47 -3.65 -2.76 6.50
C PHE A 47 -4.32 -2.34 5.19
N LEU A 48 -3.76 -2.64 4.02
CA LEU A 48 -4.32 -2.24 2.71
C LEU A 48 -5.80 -2.64 2.53
N SER A 49 -6.24 -3.77 3.08
CA SER A 49 -7.64 -4.23 3.00
C SER A 49 -8.58 -3.62 4.06
N TRP A 50 -8.03 -2.89 5.02
CA TRP A 50 -8.75 -2.32 6.16
C TRP A 50 -8.92 -0.81 6.07
N ILE A 51 -8.04 -0.13 5.32
CA ILE A 51 -7.90 1.32 5.36
C ILE A 51 -8.78 2.03 4.32
N PRO A 52 -9.10 3.32 4.53
CA PRO A 52 -9.82 4.12 3.54
C PRO A 52 -8.98 4.28 2.26
N LEU A 53 -9.66 4.25 1.12
CA LEU A 53 -9.00 4.30 -0.19
C LEU A 53 -8.22 5.58 -0.46
N GLY A 54 -8.62 6.70 0.14
CA GLY A 54 -7.87 7.95 0.05
C GLY A 54 -6.42 7.77 0.50
N TYR A 55 -6.15 6.95 1.52
CA TYR A 55 -4.77 6.67 1.95
C TYR A 55 -3.99 5.80 0.95
N ILE A 56 -4.64 5.09 0.04
CA ILE A 56 -3.99 4.28 -0.98
C ILE A 56 -3.74 5.11 -2.24
N PHE A 57 -4.77 5.83 -2.71
CA PHE A 57 -4.77 6.48 -4.02
C PHE A 57 -4.49 7.99 -3.99
N GLU A 58 -4.75 8.67 -2.88
CA GLU A 58 -4.55 10.12 -2.73
C GLU A 58 -3.28 10.45 -1.93
N SER A 59 -2.62 9.44 -1.37
CA SER A 59 -1.35 9.57 -0.64
C SER A 59 -0.15 9.14 -1.52
N PRO A 60 1.09 9.48 -1.13
CA PRO A 60 2.29 9.03 -1.83
C PRO A 60 2.62 7.55 -1.59
N LEU A 61 1.77 6.78 -0.89
CA LEU A 61 2.04 5.37 -0.56
C LEU A 61 2.28 4.53 -1.81
N LEU A 62 1.42 4.64 -2.82
CA LEU A 62 1.51 3.83 -4.03
C LEU A 62 2.80 4.13 -4.80
N GLU A 63 3.14 5.42 -4.93
CA GLU A 63 4.38 5.88 -5.57
C GLU A 63 5.61 5.41 -4.79
N THR A 64 5.56 5.47 -3.46
CA THR A 64 6.61 4.97 -2.57
C THR A 64 6.81 3.46 -2.76
N LEU A 65 5.73 2.67 -2.82
CA LEU A 65 5.79 1.23 -3.07
C LEU A 65 6.41 0.92 -4.44
N LEU A 66 6.02 1.65 -5.49
CA LEU A 66 6.56 1.49 -6.84
C LEU A 66 8.08 1.73 -6.88
N ASN A 67 8.60 2.67 -6.09
CA ASN A 67 10.03 2.93 -5.99
C ASN A 67 10.84 1.77 -5.38
N PHE A 68 10.21 0.85 -4.64
CA PHE A 68 10.88 -0.34 -4.10
C PHE A 68 10.95 -1.50 -5.09
N PHE A 69 10.22 -1.46 -6.20
CA PHE A 69 10.18 -2.55 -7.17
C PHE A 69 11.54 -2.85 -7.85
N PRO A 70 12.38 -1.88 -8.23
CA PRO A 70 13.67 -2.17 -8.88
C PRO A 70 14.58 -3.08 -8.04
N ALA A 71 14.51 -2.96 -6.71
CA ALA A 71 15.32 -3.73 -5.77
C ALA A 71 14.79 -5.16 -5.58
N ALA A 72 15.60 -6.15 -6.01
CA ALA A 72 15.24 -7.57 -5.98
C ALA A 72 14.77 -8.07 -4.61
N SER A 73 15.34 -7.56 -3.52
CA SER A 73 14.98 -7.92 -2.14
C SER A 73 13.55 -7.55 -1.74
N TYR A 74 12.92 -6.60 -2.45
CA TYR A 74 11.58 -6.07 -2.14
C TYR A 74 10.53 -6.38 -3.22
N ARG A 75 10.93 -6.86 -4.41
CA ARG A 75 10.01 -7.18 -5.53
C ARG A 75 8.81 -8.02 -5.12
N ASN A 76 9.03 -9.13 -4.42
CA ASN A 76 7.95 -10.02 -3.99
C ASN A 76 6.98 -9.34 -3.01
N PHE A 77 7.49 -8.44 -2.15
CA PHE A 77 6.64 -7.67 -1.25
C PHE A 77 5.79 -6.67 -2.01
N PHE A 78 6.41 -5.94 -2.94
CA PHE A 78 5.70 -5.01 -3.80
C PHE A 78 4.58 -5.70 -4.58
N LEU A 79 4.86 -6.85 -5.21
CA LEU A 79 3.85 -7.60 -5.98
C LEU A 79 2.67 -8.04 -5.12
N ARG A 80 2.91 -8.45 -3.87
CA ARG A 80 1.84 -8.78 -2.91
C ARG A 80 0.99 -7.56 -2.60
N CYS A 81 1.62 -6.42 -2.26
CA CYS A 81 0.89 -5.16 -2.02
C CYS A 81 0.07 -4.74 -3.25
N LEU A 82 0.66 -4.83 -4.45
CA LEU A 82 -0.01 -4.49 -5.70
C LEU A 82 -1.21 -5.40 -5.97
N THR A 83 -1.08 -6.69 -5.70
CA THR A 83 -2.17 -7.67 -5.86
C THR A 83 -3.32 -7.35 -4.92
N GLU A 84 -3.03 -7.01 -3.67
CA GLU A 84 -4.07 -6.59 -2.73
C GLU A 84 -4.76 -5.31 -3.18
N VAL A 85 -4.01 -4.28 -3.61
CA VAL A 85 -4.60 -3.05 -4.15
C VAL A 85 -5.43 -3.32 -5.41
N ALA A 86 -5.00 -4.22 -6.28
CA ALA A 86 -5.75 -4.60 -7.48
C ALA A 86 -7.03 -5.41 -7.18
N ALA A 87 -7.07 -6.15 -6.07
CA ALA A 87 -8.24 -6.91 -5.64
C ALA A 87 -9.34 -6.04 -4.98
N LEU A 88 -9.00 -4.80 -4.63
CA LEU A 88 -9.93 -3.82 -4.09
C LEU A 88 -10.95 -3.39 -5.16
N HIS A 89 -12.22 -3.71 -4.96
CA HIS A 89 -13.31 -3.30 -5.86
C HIS A 89 -14.09 -2.13 -5.27
N PHE A 90 -13.98 -0.94 -5.88
CA PHE A 90 -14.60 0.29 -5.37
C PHE A 90 -15.29 1.16 -6.43
N GLY A 91 -15.71 0.54 -7.53
CA GLY A 91 -16.36 1.23 -8.63
C GLY A 91 -15.40 2.08 -9.47
N GLU A 92 -15.95 2.84 -10.42
CA GLU A 92 -15.18 3.50 -11.49
C GLU A 92 -14.39 4.74 -11.02
N PHE A 93 -14.55 5.17 -9.76
CA PHE A 93 -13.97 6.43 -9.25
C PHE A 93 -12.44 6.44 -9.25
N TYR A 94 -11.80 5.29 -9.03
CA TYR A 94 -10.34 5.15 -8.97
C TYR A 94 -9.71 4.50 -10.22
N ASP A 95 -10.47 4.34 -11.30
CA ASP A 95 -10.01 3.65 -12.52
C ASP A 95 -8.76 4.31 -13.12
N MET A 96 -8.69 5.64 -13.12
CA MET A 96 -7.51 6.37 -13.61
C MET A 96 -6.27 6.06 -12.78
N GLN A 97 -6.42 5.92 -11.45
CA GLN A 97 -5.33 5.59 -10.54
C GLN A 97 -4.85 4.16 -10.75
N TYR A 98 -5.76 3.22 -11.00
CA TYR A 98 -5.40 1.87 -11.43
C TYR A 98 -4.62 1.87 -12.74
N VAL A 99 -5.09 2.60 -13.75
CA VAL A 99 -4.38 2.73 -15.04
C VAL A 99 -2.99 3.32 -14.84
N LYS A 100 -2.84 4.40 -14.06
CA LYS A 100 -1.54 4.99 -13.73
C LYS A 100 -0.62 3.98 -13.06
N MET A 101 -1.12 3.27 -12.04
CA MET A 101 -0.39 2.24 -11.31
C MET A 101 0.13 1.13 -12.22
N PHE A 102 -0.75 0.52 -13.02
CA PHE A 102 -0.37 -0.56 -13.93
C PHE A 102 0.59 -0.06 -15.02
N THR A 103 0.41 1.15 -15.52
CA THR A 103 1.31 1.73 -16.54
C THR A 103 2.74 1.87 -15.98
N VAL A 104 2.89 2.44 -14.78
CA VAL A 104 4.21 2.58 -14.15
C VAL A 104 4.82 1.20 -13.88
N PHE A 105 4.02 0.26 -13.37
CA PHE A 105 4.48 -1.11 -13.13
C PHE A 105 4.98 -1.81 -14.41
N MET A 106 4.23 -1.70 -15.51
CA MET A 106 4.62 -2.29 -16.80
C MET A 106 5.90 -1.67 -17.36
N ILE A 107 6.09 -0.35 -17.22
CA ILE A 107 7.34 0.31 -17.61
C ILE A 107 8.52 -0.21 -16.77
N GLN A 108 8.34 -0.32 -15.45
CA GLN A 108 9.37 -0.82 -14.55
C GLN A 108 9.73 -2.29 -14.85
N LEU A 109 8.76 -3.12 -15.26
CA LEU A 109 8.99 -4.49 -15.69
C LEU A 109 9.81 -4.59 -16.98
N GLN A 110 9.66 -3.64 -17.92
CA GLN A 110 10.44 -3.63 -19.16
C GLN A 110 11.90 -3.24 -18.94
N LEU A 111 12.18 -2.49 -17.86
CA LEU A 111 13.51 -1.99 -17.51
C LEU A 111 14.31 -2.96 -16.61
N SER A 112 13.66 -4.00 -16.07
CA SER A 112 14.22 -4.94 -15.10
C SER A 112 14.76 -6.23 -15.72
#